data_AF-A0A814PLN1-F1
#
_entry.id   AF-A0A814PLN1-F1
#
_cell.length_a   1.000
_cell.length_b   1.000
_cell.length_c   1.000
_cell.angle_alpha   90.00
_cell.angle_beta   90.00
_cell.angle_gamma   90.00
#
_symmetry.space_group_name_H-M   'P 1'
#
loop_
_entity.id
_entity.type
_entity.pdbx_description
1 polymer ?
#
loop_
_entity_poly.entity_id
_entity_poly.type
_entity_poly.pdbx_seq_one_letter_code
_entity_poly.pdbx_strand_id
1 'polypeptide(L)'
;MVLLKFYSCSFLLSQHVRCLHRSKFLLARGIRRPNDSVPSPPPPPSPFTSMDKSSFADDDNTNQMSIQEQFARLELQRLEQQSEKPREESNSFIDEETEVLKQKEFDEGKPSKPFIDPSTTSIILFPGQGTQFIGMGQQVINYPNVKEMFNIANRILGYDLYSKCINGPIEDLNQTLYAQPAIYVTSLAAVQKLKTENQKAVENCVVTSGFSVGEITALVFAGCMTYEDGLRLIKVRAEAMQAASNEVNSGMMTVFIGRDTKLTLAIEAAREWCNKYIKIDVPCIQIANHMYAECKVLAGHKEALQFIAHNYKVFGIRRIKYLPVSGAFHTPLMSSAKLKLIKVLDKIDMQPPLIQVMSNVTGKRHTNDITTIKRLLSQQLTKSVFWEQSIHKMYQRDKHETYPNTYECGPGRQLGYLLRLNNNKAFQQYHHIDV
;
A
#
# COMPACT_ATOMS: atom_id res chain seq x y z
N MET A 1 19.90 15.18 -27.49
CA MET A 1 19.87 13.80 -28.04
C MET A 1 21.22 13.07 -27.96
N VAL A 2 22.03 13.25 -26.88
CA VAL A 2 23.31 12.53 -26.69
C VAL A 2 23.55 12.05 -25.23
N LEU A 3 22.65 12.30 -24.27
CA LEU A 3 22.88 11.97 -22.85
C LEU A 3 22.18 10.70 -22.32
N LEU A 4 21.43 9.95 -23.14
CA LEU A 4 20.76 8.70 -22.73
C LEU A 4 21.45 7.39 -23.19
N LYS A 5 22.53 7.47 -23.98
CA LYS A 5 23.24 6.26 -24.47
C LYS A 5 24.12 5.54 -23.42
N PHE A 6 24.26 6.07 -22.20
CA PHE A 6 25.04 5.45 -21.13
C PHE A 6 24.26 4.42 -20.27
N TYR A 7 22.94 4.28 -20.45
CA TYR A 7 22.12 3.41 -19.61
C TYR A 7 21.95 1.96 -20.09
N SER A 8 22.59 1.56 -21.18
CA SER A 8 22.63 0.15 -21.60
C SER A 8 23.71 -0.69 -20.91
N CYS A 9 24.64 -0.06 -20.16
CA CYS A 9 25.79 -0.76 -19.54
C CYS A 9 25.78 -0.78 -18.00
N SER A 10 25.09 0.16 -17.35
CA SER A 10 25.24 0.38 -15.89
C SER A 10 24.43 -0.57 -14.99
N PHE A 11 23.50 -1.35 -15.56
CA PHE A 11 22.81 -2.42 -14.80
C PHE A 11 23.65 -3.71 -14.71
N LEU A 12 24.63 -3.89 -15.61
CA LEU A 12 25.58 -5.02 -15.60
C LEU A 12 26.92 -4.68 -14.93
N LEU A 13 27.38 -3.41 -14.97
CA LEU A 13 28.69 -3.04 -14.41
C LEU A 13 28.74 -2.91 -12.88
N SER A 14 27.62 -2.64 -12.20
CA SER A 14 27.62 -2.49 -10.73
C SER A 14 27.93 -3.80 -9.98
N GLN A 15 27.74 -4.96 -10.61
CA GLN A 15 27.99 -6.27 -9.99
C GLN A 15 29.38 -6.88 -10.30
N HIS A 16 30.21 -6.28 -11.17
CA HIS A 16 31.49 -6.88 -11.58
C HIS A 16 32.76 -6.30 -10.94
N VAL A 17 32.68 -5.24 -10.12
CA VAL A 17 33.88 -4.56 -9.57
C VAL A 17 34.16 -4.86 -8.08
N ARG A 18 33.41 -5.77 -7.42
CA ARG A 18 33.68 -6.11 -6.00
C ARG A 18 33.74 -7.60 -5.64
N CYS A 19 33.98 -8.51 -6.59
CA CYS A 19 34.09 -9.94 -6.30
C CYS A 19 35.30 -10.64 -6.95
N LEU A 20 36.45 -9.97 -6.99
CA LEU A 20 37.74 -10.59 -7.31
C LEU A 20 38.67 -10.46 -6.11
N HIS A 21 38.43 -11.24 -5.05
CA HIS A 21 39.44 -11.73 -4.09
C HIS A 21 38.83 -12.78 -3.15
N ARG A 22 38.81 -14.05 -3.58
CA ARG A 22 39.33 -15.21 -2.84
C ARG A 22 38.90 -16.51 -3.51
N SER A 23 39.91 -17.26 -3.91
CA SER A 23 39.82 -18.55 -4.59
C SER A 23 39.73 -19.73 -3.60
N LYS A 24 39.02 -20.77 -4.06
CA LYS A 24 39.33 -22.22 -3.98
C LYS A 24 39.51 -22.88 -2.60
N PHE A 25 38.72 -23.94 -2.33
CA PHE A 25 39.24 -25.28 -1.96
C PHE A 25 38.18 -26.40 -2.14
N LEU A 26 38.53 -27.33 -3.05
CA LEU A 26 38.24 -28.77 -3.29
C LEU A 26 37.01 -29.55 -2.75
N LEU A 27 36.24 -30.05 -3.73
CA LEU A 27 35.76 -31.44 -4.05
C LEU A 27 35.92 -32.66 -3.09
N ALA A 28 34.77 -33.36 -2.96
CA ALA A 28 34.49 -34.76 -3.37
C ALA A 28 34.40 -35.93 -2.37
N ARG A 29 33.46 -36.84 -2.72
CA ARG A 29 33.10 -38.21 -2.22
C ARG A 29 32.01 -38.20 -1.15
N GLY A 30 30.92 -38.96 -1.19
CA GLY A 30 30.49 -40.08 -2.02
C GLY A 30 29.78 -41.13 -1.13
N ILE A 31 28.72 -41.79 -1.66
CA ILE A 31 28.21 -43.14 -1.28
C ILE A 31 26.98 -43.24 -0.33
N ARG A 32 25.89 -43.71 -0.95
CA ARG A 32 24.81 -44.68 -0.59
C ARG A 32 23.88 -44.52 0.64
N ARG A 33 22.60 -44.83 0.35
CA ARG A 33 21.45 -45.10 1.25
C ARG A 33 21.56 -46.49 1.91
N PRO A 34 20.79 -46.74 2.99
CA PRO A 34 19.54 -47.51 2.90
C PRO A 34 18.37 -46.81 3.63
N ASN A 35 17.16 -46.78 3.05
CA ASN A 35 16.03 -47.66 3.40
C ASN A 35 15.83 -47.86 4.91
N ASP A 36 14.83 -47.17 5.47
CA ASP A 36 13.94 -47.76 6.47
C ASP A 36 12.55 -47.09 6.41
N SER A 37 11.57 -47.95 6.63
CA SER A 37 10.13 -47.84 6.43
C SER A 37 9.43 -46.81 7.33
N VAL A 38 8.59 -45.98 6.73
CA VAL A 38 7.61 -45.12 7.41
C VAL A 38 6.31 -45.90 7.62
N PRO A 39 5.75 -45.96 8.85
CA PRO A 39 4.40 -46.47 9.05
C PRO A 39 3.34 -45.39 8.70
N SER A 40 2.30 -45.83 7.99
CA SER A 40 1.16 -45.05 7.54
C SER A 40 0.28 -44.54 8.71
N PRO A 41 -0.24 -43.30 8.66
CA PRO A 41 -1.23 -42.82 9.62
C PRO A 41 -2.63 -43.41 9.30
N PRO A 42 -3.49 -43.59 10.32
CA PRO A 42 -4.83 -44.15 10.13
C PRO A 42 -5.79 -43.14 9.46
N PRO A 43 -6.86 -43.63 8.81
CA PRO A 43 -7.78 -42.81 8.03
C PRO A 43 -8.70 -41.96 8.92
N PRO A 44 -9.21 -40.81 8.42
CA PRO A 44 -10.13 -39.96 9.16
C PRO A 44 -11.55 -40.58 9.19
N PRO A 45 -12.33 -40.38 10.26
CA PRO A 45 -13.72 -40.80 10.28
C PRO A 45 -14.58 -39.85 9.43
N SER A 46 -15.44 -40.43 8.60
CA SER A 46 -16.44 -39.75 7.76
C SER A 46 -17.80 -39.63 8.50
N PRO A 47 -18.74 -38.81 8.00
CA PRO A 47 -19.59 -37.95 8.82
C PRO A 47 -20.85 -38.65 9.33
N PHE A 48 -21.18 -38.42 10.60
CA PHE A 48 -22.52 -38.68 11.11
C PHE A 48 -23.43 -37.46 10.95
N THR A 49 -24.62 -37.80 10.52
CA THR A 49 -25.82 -37.06 10.17
C THR A 49 -26.51 -36.35 11.33
N SER A 50 -27.00 -35.14 11.01
CA SER A 50 -28.33 -34.59 11.29
C SER A 50 -28.84 -34.39 12.72
N MET A 51 -29.44 -33.20 12.87
CA MET A 51 -30.41 -32.74 13.88
C MET A 51 -29.83 -32.15 15.17
N ASP A 52 -29.79 -30.82 15.21
CA ASP A 52 -30.78 -30.13 16.05
C ASP A 52 -31.14 -28.75 15.47
N LYS A 53 -32.38 -28.66 14.99
CA LYS A 53 -33.09 -27.39 14.80
C LYS A 53 -33.86 -27.15 16.10
N SER A 54 -33.23 -26.51 17.08
CA SER A 54 -33.96 -25.92 18.20
C SER A 54 -34.26 -24.46 17.87
N SER A 55 -35.50 -24.25 17.45
CA SER A 55 -36.34 -23.07 17.70
C SER A 55 -35.69 -21.96 18.54
N PHE A 56 -35.34 -20.85 17.91
CA PHE A 56 -35.51 -19.56 18.58
C PHE A 56 -36.97 -19.17 18.36
N ALA A 57 -37.69 -19.16 19.46
CA ALA A 57 -39.03 -18.64 19.57
C ALA A 57 -39.08 -17.20 19.08
N ASP A 58 -40.19 -16.86 18.42
CA ASP A 58 -40.64 -15.50 18.25
C ASP A 58 -40.74 -14.84 19.64
N ASP A 59 -39.77 -13.99 19.96
CA ASP A 59 -39.93 -12.99 21.02
C ASP A 59 -40.34 -11.68 20.35
N ASP A 60 -41.64 -11.40 20.46
CA ASP A 60 -42.19 -10.05 20.48
C ASP A 60 -41.32 -9.18 21.39
N ASN A 61 -40.49 -8.31 20.80
CA ASN A 61 -39.88 -7.24 21.56
C ASN A 61 -39.90 -5.96 20.74
N THR A 62 -40.71 -5.03 21.25
CA THR A 62 -40.75 -3.61 20.96
C THR A 62 -39.40 -3.04 20.51
N ASN A 63 -39.47 -2.11 19.56
CA ASN A 63 -38.41 -1.28 18.97
C ASN A 63 -37.59 -0.49 20.01
N GLN A 64 -36.90 -1.16 20.94
CA GLN A 64 -36.00 -0.58 21.91
C GLN A 64 -34.62 -0.40 21.28
N MET A 65 -34.29 0.85 21.02
CA MET A 65 -32.99 1.29 20.52
C MET A 65 -31.87 0.87 21.49
N SER A 66 -30.81 0.22 20.98
CA SER A 66 -29.70 -0.24 21.83
C SER A 66 -28.98 0.91 22.54
N ILE A 67 -28.36 0.66 23.71
CA ILE A 67 -27.56 1.67 24.44
C ILE A 67 -26.49 2.30 23.53
N GLN A 68 -25.90 1.48 22.66
CA GLN A 68 -24.86 1.93 21.74
C GLN A 68 -25.40 2.87 20.65
N GLU A 69 -26.61 2.60 20.14
CA GLU A 69 -27.28 3.47 19.18
C GLU A 69 -27.80 4.77 19.82
N GLN A 70 -28.33 4.68 21.05
CA GLN A 70 -28.68 5.86 21.85
C GLN A 70 -27.46 6.75 22.06
N PHE A 71 -26.33 6.16 22.46
CA PHE A 71 -25.07 6.88 22.58
C PHE A 71 -24.65 7.52 21.25
N ALA A 72 -24.64 6.76 20.15
CA ALA A 72 -24.23 7.29 18.85
C ALA A 72 -25.07 8.49 18.38
N ARG A 73 -26.39 8.46 18.61
CA ARG A 73 -27.29 9.57 18.26
C ARG A 73 -27.11 10.80 19.15
N LEU A 74 -26.99 10.59 20.46
CA LEU A 74 -26.73 11.67 21.41
C LEU A 74 -25.36 12.31 21.14
N GLU A 75 -24.36 11.49 20.86
CA GLU A 75 -23.01 11.95 20.58
C GLU A 75 -22.95 12.70 19.26
N LEU A 76 -23.66 12.21 18.23
CA LEU A 76 -23.80 12.94 16.99
C LEU A 76 -24.42 14.32 17.20
N GLN A 77 -25.55 14.41 17.92
CA GLN A 77 -26.19 15.70 18.23
C GLN A 77 -25.25 16.63 19.02
N ARG A 78 -24.53 16.08 20.00
CA ARG A 78 -23.58 16.84 20.83
C ARG A 78 -22.44 17.41 19.99
N LEU A 79 -21.84 16.60 19.12
CA LEU A 79 -20.72 17.01 18.27
C LEU A 79 -21.16 18.00 17.19
N GLU A 80 -22.36 17.86 16.63
CA GLU A 80 -22.90 18.82 15.67
C GLU A 80 -23.08 20.21 16.30
N GLN A 81 -23.66 20.28 17.50
CA GLN A 81 -23.82 21.54 18.24
C GLN A 81 -22.47 22.18 18.60
N GLN A 82 -21.43 21.38 18.85
CA GLN A 82 -20.08 21.90 19.09
C GLN A 82 -19.42 22.42 17.80
N SER A 83 -19.73 21.82 16.65
CA SER A 83 -19.21 22.26 15.36
C SER A 83 -19.85 23.56 14.85
N GLU A 84 -21.06 23.89 15.32
CA GLU A 84 -21.80 25.11 14.98
C GLU A 84 -21.42 26.32 15.85
N LYS A 85 -20.65 26.14 16.93
CA LYS A 85 -20.11 27.28 17.70
C LYS A 85 -19.01 27.98 16.90
N PRO A 86 -19.05 29.31 16.76
CA PRO A 86 -18.02 30.05 16.05
C PRO A 86 -16.66 29.76 16.69
N ARG A 87 -15.75 29.18 15.92
CA ARG A 87 -14.34 29.11 16.31
C ARG A 87 -13.84 30.55 16.41
N GLU A 88 -13.28 30.93 17.54
CA GLU A 88 -12.47 32.14 17.63
C GLU A 88 -11.37 32.03 16.57
N GLU A 89 -11.41 32.91 15.57
CA GLU A 89 -10.42 33.00 14.53
C GLU A 89 -9.08 33.43 15.15
N SER A 90 -8.22 32.45 15.45
CA SER A 90 -6.79 32.73 15.52
C SER A 90 -6.32 33.00 14.10
N ASN A 91 -6.41 34.26 13.68
CA ASN A 91 -5.83 34.75 12.44
C ASN A 91 -4.32 34.58 12.46
N SER A 92 -3.86 33.46 11.91
CA SER A 92 -2.58 33.37 11.22
C SER A 92 -2.85 32.80 9.83
N PHE A 93 -3.57 33.59 9.02
CA PHE A 93 -3.50 33.46 7.57
C PHE A 93 -2.06 33.73 7.18
N ILE A 94 -1.31 32.67 6.88
CA ILE A 94 -0.13 32.79 6.04
C ILE A 94 -0.68 32.82 4.62
N ASP A 95 -0.53 33.96 3.96
CA ASP A 95 -1.00 34.22 2.61
C ASP A 95 -0.42 33.21 1.60
N GLU A 96 -1.18 32.14 1.30
CA GLU A 96 -0.87 31.21 0.20
C GLU A 96 -0.92 31.93 -1.17
N GLU A 97 -1.62 33.06 -1.29
CA GLU A 97 -1.61 33.89 -2.50
C GLU A 97 -0.27 34.58 -2.77
N THR A 98 0.50 34.91 -1.72
CA THR A 98 1.82 35.54 -1.90
C THR A 98 2.88 34.53 -2.35
N GLU A 99 2.74 33.25 -2.01
CA GLU A 99 3.63 32.19 -2.51
C GLU A 99 3.37 31.88 -3.99
N VAL A 100 2.11 31.84 -4.43
CA VAL A 100 1.75 31.61 -5.84
C VAL A 100 2.21 32.77 -6.75
N LEU A 101 2.14 34.01 -6.27
CA LEU A 101 2.62 35.19 -6.99
C LEU A 101 4.16 35.27 -7.02
N LYS A 102 4.84 34.97 -5.91
CA LYS A 102 6.32 34.89 -5.86
C LYS A 102 6.87 33.78 -6.77
N GLN A 103 6.11 32.69 -6.98
CA GLN A 103 6.52 31.60 -7.86
C GLN A 103 6.32 31.92 -9.35
N LYS A 104 5.40 32.85 -9.69
CA LYS A 104 5.23 33.38 -11.05
C LYS A 104 6.30 34.41 -11.41
N GLU A 105 6.75 35.25 -10.47
CA GLU A 105 7.81 36.24 -10.71
C GLU A 105 9.23 35.63 -10.79
N PHE A 106 9.42 34.36 -10.42
CA PHE A 106 10.72 33.66 -10.49
C PHE A 106 10.89 32.73 -11.71
N ASP A 107 9.95 32.75 -12.66
CA ASP A 107 10.00 31.97 -13.91
C ASP A 107 10.13 32.85 -15.18
N GLU A 108 10.14 34.18 -15.05
CA GLU A 108 10.54 35.06 -16.15
C GLU A 108 12.06 34.96 -16.39
N GLY A 109 12.43 34.17 -17.38
CA GLY A 109 13.82 34.01 -17.84
C GLY A 109 14.34 32.58 -17.84
N LYS A 110 13.56 31.57 -17.41
CA LYS A 110 13.93 30.16 -17.64
C LYS A 110 13.54 29.76 -19.07
N PRO A 111 14.42 29.08 -19.83
CA PRO A 111 14.06 28.56 -21.13
C PRO A 111 12.82 27.67 -20.97
N SER A 112 11.81 27.91 -21.81
CA SER A 112 10.59 27.10 -21.80
C SER A 112 10.99 25.64 -21.95
N LYS A 113 10.57 24.81 -20.98
CA LYS A 113 10.78 23.36 -21.11
C LYS A 113 10.15 22.92 -22.43
N PRO A 114 10.83 22.08 -23.23
CA PRO A 114 10.26 21.60 -24.47
C PRO A 114 8.90 20.96 -24.17
N PHE A 115 7.88 21.30 -24.96
CA PHE A 115 6.58 20.69 -24.87
C PHE A 115 6.72 19.18 -25.11
N ILE A 116 6.32 18.38 -24.14
CA ILE A 116 6.27 16.92 -24.25
C ILE A 116 4.80 16.55 -24.38
N ASP A 117 4.42 15.96 -25.51
CA ASP A 117 3.07 15.44 -25.70
C ASP A 117 2.80 14.35 -24.64
N PRO A 118 1.85 14.57 -23.72
CA PRO A 118 1.55 13.61 -22.66
C PRO A 118 1.22 12.22 -23.20
N SER A 119 0.64 12.11 -24.40
CA SER A 119 0.28 10.82 -25.02
C SER A 119 1.49 9.91 -25.30
N THR A 120 2.69 10.50 -25.36
CA THR A 120 3.97 9.80 -25.57
C THR A 120 4.68 9.43 -24.26
N THR A 121 4.14 9.89 -23.13
CA THR A 121 4.67 9.65 -21.78
C THR A 121 3.90 8.57 -21.04
N SER A 122 4.45 8.12 -19.92
CA SER A 122 3.81 7.12 -19.08
C SER A 122 3.83 7.46 -17.59
N ILE A 123 2.88 6.86 -16.88
CA ILE A 123 2.82 6.77 -15.43
C ILE A 123 2.82 5.29 -15.05
N ILE A 124 3.75 4.88 -14.19
CA ILE A 124 3.83 3.50 -13.71
C ILE A 124 3.34 3.42 -12.27
N LEU A 125 2.32 2.59 -12.05
CA LEU A 125 1.67 2.37 -10.76
C LEU A 125 2.06 1.01 -10.18
N PHE A 126 2.33 0.98 -8.88
CA PHE A 126 2.71 -0.24 -8.16
C PHE A 126 1.67 -0.61 -7.09
N PRO A 127 1.05 -1.80 -7.17
CA PRO A 127 0.02 -2.22 -6.23
C PRO A 127 0.55 -2.45 -4.82
N GLY A 128 -0.38 -2.55 -3.87
CA GLY A 128 -0.11 -2.78 -2.46
C GLY A 128 -0.69 -4.10 -1.95
N GLN A 129 -0.57 -4.32 -0.64
CA GLN A 129 -1.12 -5.51 0.01
C GLN A 129 -2.64 -5.63 -0.23
N GLY A 130 -3.09 -6.85 -0.53
CA GLY A 130 -4.47 -7.17 -0.90
C GLY A 130 -4.64 -7.52 -2.37
N THR A 131 -3.60 -7.38 -3.20
CA THR A 131 -3.66 -7.73 -4.63
C THR A 131 -2.97 -9.05 -4.97
N GLN A 132 -2.27 -9.67 -4.03
CA GLN A 132 -1.63 -10.98 -4.20
C GLN A 132 -2.66 -12.08 -4.52
N PHE A 133 -2.28 -13.04 -5.37
CA PHE A 133 -3.11 -14.19 -5.75
C PHE A 133 -2.23 -15.39 -6.09
N ILE A 134 -2.75 -16.61 -5.94
CA ILE A 134 -2.03 -17.83 -6.32
C ILE A 134 -1.82 -17.88 -7.83
N GLY A 135 -0.58 -18.11 -8.25
CA GLY A 135 -0.15 -18.10 -9.65
C GLY A 135 0.57 -16.81 -10.06
N MET A 136 0.56 -15.77 -9.22
CA MET A 136 1.29 -14.53 -9.50
C MET A 136 2.78 -14.82 -9.74
N GLY A 137 3.34 -14.32 -10.82
CA GLY A 137 4.73 -14.59 -11.20
C GLY A 137 4.89 -15.62 -12.34
N GLN A 138 3.86 -16.43 -12.64
CA GLN A 138 3.91 -17.39 -13.74
C GLN A 138 4.12 -16.72 -15.09
N GLN A 139 3.47 -15.59 -15.35
CA GLN A 139 3.53 -14.94 -16.65
C GLN A 139 4.83 -14.16 -16.86
N VAL A 140 5.53 -13.83 -15.77
CA VAL A 140 6.77 -13.06 -15.82
C VAL A 140 8.03 -13.91 -15.69
N ILE A 141 7.95 -15.17 -15.23
CA ILE A 141 9.14 -15.98 -14.90
C ILE A 141 10.11 -16.19 -16.07
N ASN A 142 9.60 -16.17 -17.31
CA ASN A 142 10.41 -16.38 -18.51
C ASN A 142 10.99 -15.08 -19.10
N TYR A 143 10.68 -13.92 -18.51
CA TYR A 143 11.28 -12.66 -18.92
C TYR A 143 12.71 -12.52 -18.39
N PRO A 144 13.56 -11.73 -19.07
CA PRO A 144 14.95 -11.54 -18.66
C PRO A 144 15.08 -11.13 -17.19
N ASN A 145 16.08 -11.69 -16.51
CA ASN A 145 16.42 -11.43 -15.11
C ASN A 145 15.39 -11.85 -14.05
N VAL A 146 14.15 -12.20 -14.40
CA VAL A 146 13.09 -12.49 -13.41
C VAL A 146 13.41 -13.72 -12.56
N LYS A 147 13.94 -14.80 -13.15
CA LYS A 147 14.39 -15.98 -12.38
C LYS A 147 15.45 -15.61 -11.33
N GLU A 148 16.42 -14.77 -11.70
CA GLU A 148 17.47 -14.35 -10.78
C GLU A 148 16.92 -13.41 -9.69
N MET A 149 15.93 -12.57 -10.00
CA MET A 149 15.24 -11.78 -8.98
C MET A 149 14.60 -12.68 -7.91
N PHE A 150 13.89 -13.74 -8.31
CA PHE A 150 13.36 -14.71 -7.34
C PHE A 150 14.47 -15.47 -6.58
N ASN A 151 15.58 -15.84 -7.22
CA ASN A 151 16.71 -16.46 -6.53
C ASN A 151 17.33 -15.54 -5.47
N ILE A 152 17.57 -14.27 -5.82
CA ILE A 152 18.03 -13.23 -4.89
C ILE A 152 17.03 -13.07 -3.74
N ALA A 153 15.73 -13.02 -4.06
CA ALA A 153 14.69 -12.91 -3.06
C ALA A 153 14.72 -14.08 -2.09
N ASN A 154 14.85 -15.30 -2.59
CA ASN A 154 14.94 -16.51 -1.76
C ASN A 154 16.14 -16.44 -0.79
N ARG A 155 17.30 -15.95 -1.26
CA ARG A 155 18.48 -15.76 -0.40
C ARG A 155 18.26 -14.71 0.69
N ILE A 156 17.61 -13.59 0.39
CA ILE A 156 17.36 -12.50 1.35
C ILE A 156 16.26 -12.87 2.35
N LEU A 157 15.20 -13.51 1.87
CA LEU A 157 14.02 -13.86 2.66
C LEU A 157 14.28 -15.11 3.51
N GLY A 158 15.03 -16.09 3.00
CA GLY A 158 15.32 -17.35 3.66
C GLY A 158 14.29 -18.45 3.38
N TYR A 159 13.43 -18.26 2.38
CA TYR A 159 12.42 -19.22 1.94
C TYR A 159 12.15 -19.07 0.44
N ASP A 160 11.51 -20.06 -0.18
CA ASP A 160 11.14 -20.01 -1.60
C ASP A 160 9.89 -19.14 -1.83
N LEU A 161 10.11 -17.89 -2.21
CA LEU A 161 9.05 -16.93 -2.50
C LEU A 161 8.29 -17.32 -3.76
N TYR A 162 8.96 -17.83 -4.79
CA TYR A 162 8.31 -18.20 -6.05
C TYR A 162 7.32 -19.33 -5.82
N SER A 163 7.74 -20.39 -5.14
CA SER A 163 6.85 -21.51 -4.80
C SER A 163 5.65 -21.05 -3.98
N LYS A 164 5.82 -20.13 -3.01
CA LYS A 164 4.69 -19.53 -2.28
C LYS A 164 3.73 -18.75 -3.18
N CYS A 165 4.24 -18.01 -4.15
CA CYS A 165 3.41 -17.28 -5.10
C CYS A 165 2.62 -18.22 -6.02
N ILE A 166 3.22 -19.32 -6.47
CA ILE A 166 2.62 -20.23 -7.46
C ILE A 166 1.70 -21.28 -6.84
N ASN A 167 2.09 -21.84 -5.69
CA ASN A 167 1.45 -23.02 -5.12
C ASN A 167 0.59 -22.70 -3.89
N GLY A 168 0.81 -21.56 -3.23
CA GLY A 168 0.10 -21.19 -2.01
C GLY A 168 0.52 -21.98 -0.77
N PRO A 169 -0.39 -22.22 0.20
CA PRO A 169 -1.83 -21.89 0.16
C PRO A 169 -2.11 -20.37 0.18
N ILE A 170 -3.32 -19.95 -0.23
CA ILE A 170 -3.66 -18.52 -0.32
C ILE A 170 -3.69 -17.85 1.06
N GLU A 171 -4.05 -18.60 2.10
CA GLU A 171 -4.03 -18.16 3.49
C GLU A 171 -2.63 -17.77 3.92
N ASP A 172 -1.62 -18.56 3.53
CA ASP A 172 -0.21 -18.24 3.75
C ASP A 172 0.19 -17.01 2.96
N LEU A 173 -0.06 -16.98 1.66
CA LEU A 173 0.33 -15.85 0.81
C LEU A 173 -0.31 -14.53 1.29
N ASN A 174 -1.49 -14.58 1.90
CA ASN A 174 -2.19 -13.43 2.46
C ASN A 174 -1.59 -12.92 3.77
N GLN A 175 -0.74 -13.68 4.46
CA GLN A 175 -0.05 -13.17 5.64
C GLN A 175 0.87 -12.03 5.22
N THR A 176 0.86 -10.94 6.00
CA THR A 176 1.60 -9.69 5.73
C THR A 176 3.07 -9.96 5.41
N LEU A 177 3.67 -10.93 6.11
CA LEU A 177 5.07 -11.32 5.98
C LEU A 177 5.44 -11.90 4.61
N TYR A 178 4.48 -12.54 3.92
CA TYR A 178 4.68 -13.12 2.58
C TYR A 178 4.12 -12.22 1.48
N ALA A 179 2.95 -11.62 1.70
CA ALA A 179 2.26 -10.77 0.72
C ALA A 179 3.15 -9.61 0.26
N GLN A 180 3.78 -8.90 1.20
CA GLN A 180 4.56 -7.70 0.88
C GLN A 180 5.79 -8.02 0.00
N PRO A 181 6.67 -8.98 0.36
CA PRO A 181 7.74 -9.41 -0.54
C PRO A 181 7.22 -9.94 -1.88
N ALA A 182 6.14 -10.73 -1.87
CA ALA A 182 5.58 -11.31 -3.09
C ALA A 182 5.16 -10.21 -4.07
N ILE A 183 4.38 -9.22 -3.61
CA ILE A 183 3.93 -8.09 -4.42
C ILE A 183 5.13 -7.30 -4.95
N TYR A 184 6.11 -7.01 -4.10
CA TYR A 184 7.31 -6.28 -4.53
C TYR A 184 8.08 -6.96 -5.66
N VAL A 185 8.41 -8.24 -5.50
CA VAL A 185 9.21 -8.98 -6.50
C VAL A 185 8.44 -9.15 -7.80
N THR A 186 7.16 -9.51 -7.72
CA THR A 186 6.28 -9.66 -8.90
C THR A 186 6.02 -8.34 -9.60
N SER A 187 5.88 -7.22 -8.89
CA SER A 187 5.77 -5.89 -9.47
C SER A 187 7.01 -5.48 -10.26
N LEU A 188 8.21 -5.70 -9.72
CA LEU A 188 9.44 -5.39 -10.46
C LEU A 188 9.68 -6.39 -11.61
N ALA A 189 9.21 -7.63 -11.49
CA ALA A 189 9.18 -8.59 -12.60
C ALA A 189 8.22 -8.14 -13.71
N ALA A 190 7.07 -7.55 -13.35
CA ALA A 190 6.16 -6.91 -14.30
C ALA A 190 6.85 -5.78 -15.06
N VAL A 191 7.72 -5.01 -14.41
CA VAL A 191 8.53 -3.99 -15.09
C VAL A 191 9.49 -4.63 -16.12
N GLN A 192 10.08 -5.80 -15.83
CA GLN A 192 10.91 -6.51 -16.81
C GLN A 192 10.10 -6.95 -18.03
N LYS A 193 8.87 -7.43 -17.81
CA LYS A 193 7.92 -7.72 -18.89
C LYS A 193 7.58 -6.47 -19.71
N LEU A 194 7.14 -5.39 -19.06
CA LEU A 194 6.83 -4.12 -19.71
C LEU A 194 8.02 -3.59 -20.51
N LYS A 195 9.24 -3.65 -19.95
CA LYS A 195 10.45 -3.22 -20.65
C LYS A 195 10.71 -4.05 -21.91
N THR A 196 10.43 -5.34 -21.87
CA THR A 196 10.63 -6.25 -23.01
C THR A 196 9.59 -6.02 -24.10
N GLU A 197 8.32 -5.83 -23.72
CA GLU A 197 7.20 -5.66 -24.64
C GLU A 197 7.09 -4.22 -25.19
N ASN A 198 7.41 -3.22 -24.36
CA ASN A 198 7.33 -1.80 -24.69
C ASN A 198 8.37 -0.98 -23.89
N GLN A 199 9.62 -1.04 -24.33
CA GLN A 199 10.73 -0.32 -23.69
C GLN A 199 10.48 1.19 -23.53
N LYS A 200 9.82 1.83 -24.50
CA LYS A 200 9.50 3.27 -24.45
C LYS A 200 8.57 3.63 -23.31
N ALA A 201 7.66 2.74 -22.92
CA ALA A 201 6.79 2.96 -21.75
C ALA A 201 7.58 3.07 -20.44
N VAL A 202 8.74 2.41 -20.34
CA VAL A 202 9.62 2.53 -19.17
C VAL A 202 10.50 3.78 -19.29
N GLU A 203 11.09 4.02 -20.47
CA GLU A 203 11.99 5.15 -20.72
C GLU A 203 11.30 6.52 -20.63
N ASN A 204 10.03 6.60 -21.03
CA ASN A 204 9.24 7.83 -21.02
C ASN A 204 8.38 7.98 -19.76
N CYS A 205 8.69 7.23 -18.69
CA CYS A 205 7.98 7.34 -17.43
C CYS A 205 8.29 8.68 -16.75
N VAL A 206 7.28 9.54 -16.64
CA VAL A 206 7.43 10.89 -16.07
C VAL A 206 7.14 10.92 -14.57
N VAL A 207 6.26 10.03 -14.10
CA VAL A 207 5.88 9.91 -12.70
C VAL A 207 5.60 8.44 -12.35
N THR A 208 5.97 8.02 -11.16
CA THR A 208 5.58 6.74 -10.60
C THR A 208 4.94 6.91 -9.22
N SER A 209 4.06 5.99 -8.86
CA SER A 209 3.41 5.97 -7.56
C SER A 209 3.15 4.53 -7.15
N GLY A 210 3.21 4.25 -5.86
CA GLY A 210 2.84 2.93 -5.37
C GLY A 210 1.99 3.00 -4.12
N PHE A 211 1.12 2.02 -3.95
CA PHE A 211 0.16 1.99 -2.85
C PHE A 211 0.76 1.25 -1.65
N SER A 212 0.96 1.95 -0.53
CA SER A 212 1.54 1.41 0.69
C SER A 212 2.92 0.76 0.43
N VAL A 213 3.03 -0.57 0.51
CA VAL A 213 4.28 -1.29 0.18
C VAL A 213 4.76 -0.98 -1.24
N GLY A 214 3.85 -0.69 -2.17
CA GLY A 214 4.17 -0.29 -3.54
C GLY A 214 5.01 0.99 -3.62
N GLU A 215 4.98 1.89 -2.62
CA GLU A 215 5.82 3.10 -2.62
C GLU A 215 7.31 2.73 -2.57
N ILE A 216 7.67 1.65 -1.86
CA ILE A 216 9.04 1.14 -1.85
C ILE A 216 9.41 0.58 -3.23
N THR A 217 8.49 -0.14 -3.87
CA THR A 217 8.66 -0.59 -5.26
C THR A 217 8.87 0.57 -6.22
N ALA A 218 8.10 1.64 -6.09
CA ALA A 218 8.19 2.85 -6.90
C ALA A 218 9.53 3.56 -6.73
N LEU A 219 10.04 3.66 -5.49
CA LEU A 219 11.35 4.23 -5.21
C LEU A 219 12.51 3.38 -5.76
N VAL A 220 12.42 2.05 -5.69
CA VAL A 220 13.39 1.15 -6.32
C VAL A 220 13.37 1.33 -7.84
N PHE A 221 12.18 1.36 -8.44
CA PHE A 221 12.01 1.60 -9.87
C PHE A 221 12.59 2.95 -10.30
N ALA A 222 12.42 4.00 -9.47
CA ALA A 222 12.96 5.33 -9.70
C ALA A 222 14.47 5.44 -9.39
N GLY A 223 15.16 4.35 -9.05
CA GLY A 223 16.60 4.33 -8.79
C GLY A 223 17.02 4.84 -7.41
N CYS A 224 16.09 5.05 -6.48
CA CYS A 224 16.42 5.56 -5.13
C CYS A 224 17.15 4.54 -4.26
N MET A 225 16.98 3.25 -4.50
CA MET A 225 17.65 2.18 -3.77
C MET A 225 17.76 0.94 -4.65
N THR A 226 18.68 0.04 -4.29
CA THR A 226 18.85 -1.23 -5.01
C THR A 226 17.64 -2.16 -4.81
N TYR A 227 17.51 -3.15 -5.69
CA TYR A 227 16.51 -4.20 -5.56
C TYR A 227 16.65 -4.94 -4.21
N GLU A 228 17.89 -5.28 -3.86
CA GLU A 228 18.20 -6.02 -2.64
C GLU A 228 17.90 -5.21 -1.39
N ASP A 229 18.21 -3.91 -1.39
CA ASP A 229 17.92 -3.03 -0.25
C ASP A 229 16.42 -2.77 -0.09
N GLY A 230 15.71 -2.57 -1.19
CA GLY A 230 14.25 -2.49 -1.19
C GLY A 230 13.62 -3.77 -0.63
N LEU A 231 14.11 -4.94 -1.01
CA LEU A 231 13.61 -6.21 -0.49
C LEU A 231 13.94 -6.42 1.00
N ARG A 232 15.15 -6.06 1.45
CA ARG A 232 15.52 -6.10 2.88
C ARG A 232 14.64 -5.17 3.70
N LEU A 233 14.37 -3.97 3.18
CA LEU A 233 13.47 -3.00 3.82
C LEU A 233 12.05 -3.58 3.94
N ILE A 234 11.53 -4.18 2.88
CA ILE A 234 10.21 -4.80 2.87
C ILE A 234 10.11 -6.00 3.80
N LYS A 235 11.13 -6.86 3.83
CA LYS A 235 11.19 -7.99 4.78
C LYS A 235 11.00 -7.49 6.21
N VAL A 236 11.80 -6.51 6.63
CA VAL A 236 11.69 -5.95 7.98
C VAL A 236 10.38 -5.21 8.18
N ARG A 237 9.88 -4.46 7.19
CA ARG A 237 8.57 -3.80 7.25
C ARG A 237 7.46 -4.81 7.52
N ALA A 238 7.44 -5.89 6.77
CA ALA A 238 6.39 -6.91 6.83
C ALA A 238 6.41 -7.67 8.16
N GLU A 239 7.58 -8.13 8.60
CA GLU A 239 7.79 -8.77 9.90
C GLU A 239 7.41 -7.84 11.06
N ALA A 240 7.81 -6.56 10.97
CA ALA A 240 7.54 -5.58 11.99
C ALA A 240 6.05 -5.19 12.08
N MET A 241 5.37 -5.03 10.95
CA MET A 241 3.92 -4.77 10.91
C MET A 241 3.11 -5.97 11.38
N GLN A 242 3.54 -7.20 11.06
CA GLN A 242 2.92 -8.41 11.60
C GLN A 242 3.06 -8.48 13.11
N ALA A 243 4.26 -8.19 13.65
CA ALA A 243 4.49 -8.14 15.09
C ALA A 243 3.63 -7.06 15.76
N ALA A 244 3.57 -5.85 15.20
CA ALA A 244 2.73 -4.76 15.72
C ALA A 244 1.23 -5.11 15.69
N SER A 245 0.79 -5.87 14.68
CA SER A 245 -0.60 -6.36 14.60
C SER A 245 -0.94 -7.35 15.71
N ASN A 246 0.05 -8.09 16.22
CA ASN A 246 -0.13 -9.03 17.33
C ASN A 246 -0.11 -8.34 18.70
N GLU A 247 0.36 -7.09 18.79
CA GLU A 247 0.39 -6.32 20.05
C GLU A 247 -1.01 -5.85 20.47
N VAL A 248 -1.87 -5.48 19.50
CA VAL A 248 -3.19 -4.92 19.75
C VAL A 248 -4.21 -5.49 18.77
N ASN A 249 -5.32 -6.01 19.31
CA ASN A 249 -6.46 -6.48 18.53
C ASN A 249 -7.08 -5.31 17.73
N SER A 250 -6.83 -5.30 16.43
CA SER A 250 -7.10 -4.16 15.56
C SER A 250 -7.43 -4.62 14.16
N GLY A 251 -7.90 -3.72 13.30
CA GLY A 251 -8.24 -4.09 11.93
C GLY A 251 -8.46 -2.89 11.02
N MET A 252 -9.05 -3.17 9.86
CA MET A 252 -9.40 -2.15 8.86
C MET A 252 -10.78 -2.43 8.26
N MET A 253 -11.48 -1.36 7.89
CA MET A 253 -12.82 -1.40 7.32
C MET A 253 -12.94 -0.36 6.20
N THR A 254 -13.31 -0.79 5.00
CA THR A 254 -13.74 0.11 3.94
C THR A 254 -15.09 0.72 4.29
N VAL A 255 -15.21 2.03 4.15
CA VAL A 255 -16.45 2.80 4.33
C VAL A 255 -16.79 3.53 3.02
N PHE A 256 -18.03 3.36 2.57
CA PHE A 256 -18.60 4.05 1.42
C PHE A 256 -19.42 5.24 1.92
N ILE A 257 -19.06 6.43 1.45
CA ILE A 257 -19.58 7.70 1.98
C ILE A 257 -20.32 8.48 0.90
N GLY A 258 -21.27 9.31 1.33
CA GLY A 258 -22.02 10.27 0.52
C GLY A 258 -21.80 11.70 1.01
N ARG A 259 -22.52 12.65 0.41
CA ARG A 259 -22.45 14.08 0.77
C ARG A 259 -22.92 14.36 2.20
N ASP A 260 -23.86 13.55 2.67
CA ASP A 260 -24.50 13.59 3.98
C ASP A 260 -23.76 12.79 5.06
N THR A 261 -22.68 12.09 4.69
CA THR A 261 -21.92 11.27 5.65
C THR A 261 -21.12 12.12 6.62
N LYS A 262 -21.33 11.90 7.92
CA LYS A 262 -20.64 12.59 9.01
C LYS A 262 -19.47 11.76 9.54
N LEU A 263 -18.51 11.44 8.65
CA LEU A 263 -17.45 10.47 8.94
C LEU A 263 -16.54 10.88 10.10
N THR A 264 -16.17 12.16 10.19
CA THR A 264 -15.34 12.68 11.29
C THR A 264 -16.03 12.48 12.64
N LEU A 265 -17.33 12.79 12.71
CA LEU A 265 -18.13 12.61 13.92
C LEU A 265 -18.26 11.12 14.30
N ALA A 266 -18.38 10.23 13.30
CA ALA A 266 -18.39 8.79 13.53
C ALA A 266 -17.08 8.30 14.19
N ILE A 267 -15.94 8.83 13.74
CA ILE A 267 -14.61 8.49 14.29
C ILE A 267 -14.48 9.03 15.72
N GLU A 268 -14.92 10.25 15.98
CA GLU A 268 -14.90 10.86 17.32
C GLU A 268 -15.79 10.09 18.30
N ALA A 269 -17.06 9.84 17.93
CA ALA A 269 -17.98 9.04 18.74
C ALA A 269 -17.44 7.63 19.02
N ALA A 270 -16.78 7.00 18.04
CA ALA A 270 -16.15 5.69 18.25
C ALA A 270 -14.99 5.75 19.26
N ARG A 271 -14.18 6.81 19.26
CA ARG A 271 -13.12 7.00 20.26
C ARG A 271 -13.72 7.18 21.64
N GLU A 272 -14.72 8.05 21.77
CA GLU A 272 -15.36 8.31 23.05
C GLU A 272 -16.06 7.07 23.62
N TRP A 273 -16.73 6.29 22.77
CA TRP A 273 -17.31 5.01 23.17
C TRP A 273 -16.25 4.07 23.74
N CYS A 274 -15.14 3.92 23.03
CA CYS A 274 -14.04 3.05 23.45
C CYS A 274 -13.40 3.52 24.77
N ASN A 275 -13.21 4.83 24.96
CA ASN A 275 -12.67 5.35 26.20
C ASN A 275 -13.65 5.18 27.37
N LYS A 276 -14.91 5.59 27.19
CA LYS A 276 -15.91 5.64 28.27
C LYS A 276 -16.40 4.26 28.70
N TYR A 277 -16.69 3.38 27.75
CA TYR A 277 -17.36 2.10 28.02
C TYR A 277 -16.43 0.89 27.90
N ILE A 278 -15.47 0.91 26.97
CA ILE A 278 -14.52 -0.21 26.78
C ILE A 278 -13.25 -0.03 27.63
N LYS A 279 -13.03 1.18 28.18
CA LYS A 279 -11.86 1.51 29.01
C LYS A 279 -10.52 1.36 28.29
N ILE A 280 -10.51 1.67 26.99
CA ILE A 280 -9.26 1.85 26.24
C ILE A 280 -8.74 3.27 26.51
N ASP A 281 -7.57 3.38 27.15
CA ASP A 281 -7.00 4.68 27.56
C ASP A 281 -6.79 5.62 26.36
N VAL A 282 -6.18 5.11 25.28
CA VAL A 282 -5.91 5.87 24.05
C VAL A 282 -6.52 5.15 22.84
N PRO A 283 -7.83 5.30 22.58
CA PRO A 283 -8.49 4.64 21.46
C PRO A 283 -7.98 5.16 20.12
N CYS A 284 -7.31 4.28 19.38
CA CYS A 284 -6.94 4.52 18.00
C CYS A 284 -8.09 4.15 17.05
N ILE A 285 -8.54 5.13 16.28
CA ILE A 285 -9.30 4.93 15.03
C ILE A 285 -9.10 6.17 14.14
N GLN A 286 -8.80 5.97 12.86
CA GLN A 286 -8.63 7.05 11.90
C GLN A 286 -8.88 6.58 10.46
N ILE A 287 -8.93 7.52 9.53
CA ILE A 287 -8.82 7.21 8.09
C ILE A 287 -7.39 6.75 7.81
N ALA A 288 -7.23 5.48 7.45
CA ALA A 288 -5.95 4.90 7.04
C ALA A 288 -5.68 5.06 5.55
N ASN A 289 -6.72 5.06 4.69
CA ASN A 289 -6.54 5.21 3.25
C ASN A 289 -7.63 6.10 2.64
N HIS A 290 -7.20 7.10 1.88
CA HIS A 290 -8.04 7.92 1.01
C HIS A 290 -8.05 7.29 -0.39
N MET A 291 -9.12 6.56 -0.75
CA MET A 291 -9.14 5.74 -1.96
C MET A 291 -9.63 6.54 -3.18
N TYR A 292 -10.83 7.10 -3.06
CA TYR A 292 -11.50 8.01 -4.00
C TYR A 292 -12.59 8.78 -3.25
N ALA A 293 -13.22 9.77 -3.87
CA ALA A 293 -14.16 10.71 -3.22
C ALA A 293 -15.13 10.03 -2.24
N GLU A 294 -15.83 8.99 -2.70
CA GLU A 294 -16.87 8.28 -1.96
C GLU A 294 -16.40 7.05 -1.19
N CYS A 295 -15.09 6.81 -1.06
CA CYS A 295 -14.56 5.63 -0.39
C CYS A 295 -13.28 5.90 0.38
N LYS A 296 -13.29 5.50 1.65
CA LYS A 296 -12.16 5.59 2.57
C LYS A 296 -11.98 4.24 3.27
N VAL A 297 -10.81 4.02 3.84
CA VAL A 297 -10.57 2.90 4.74
C VAL A 297 -10.32 3.45 6.12
N LEU A 298 -11.12 3.03 7.10
CA LEU A 298 -10.88 3.25 8.51
C LEU A 298 -10.03 2.13 9.06
N ALA A 299 -9.17 2.46 10.02
CA ALA A 299 -8.38 1.48 10.75
C ALA A 299 -8.20 1.92 12.20
N GLY A 300 -8.13 0.95 13.11
CA GLY A 300 -8.03 1.20 14.54
C GLY A 300 -8.28 -0.06 15.37
N HIS A 301 -8.53 0.15 16.66
CA HIS A 301 -8.98 -0.90 17.57
C HIS A 301 -10.24 -1.58 17.04
N LYS A 302 -10.34 -2.89 17.27
CA LYS A 302 -11.47 -3.69 16.78
C LYS A 302 -12.80 -3.19 17.32
N GLU A 303 -12.82 -2.75 18.58
CA GLU A 303 -13.99 -2.25 19.29
C GLU A 303 -14.48 -0.93 18.70
N ALA A 304 -13.57 -0.06 18.24
CA ALA A 304 -13.92 1.19 17.56
C ALA A 304 -14.53 0.93 16.18
N LEU A 305 -13.97 -0.04 15.44
CA LEU A 305 -14.52 -0.46 14.14
C LEU A 305 -15.88 -1.13 14.31
N GLN A 306 -16.05 -1.95 15.34
CA GLN A 306 -17.34 -2.54 15.70
C GLN A 306 -18.35 -1.46 16.04
N PHE A 307 -17.99 -0.43 16.82
CA PHE A 307 -18.89 0.68 17.08
C PHE A 307 -19.39 1.35 15.80
N ILE A 308 -18.48 1.67 14.88
CA ILE A 308 -18.88 2.23 13.59
C ILE A 308 -19.74 1.23 12.82
N ALA A 309 -19.39 -0.06 12.82
CA ALA A 309 -20.15 -1.07 12.09
C ALA A 309 -21.60 -1.23 12.57
N HIS A 310 -21.85 -1.08 13.86
CA HIS A 310 -23.21 -1.11 14.42
C HIS A 310 -23.98 0.19 14.13
N ASN A 311 -23.29 1.33 14.07
CA ASN A 311 -23.91 2.66 14.02
C ASN A 311 -23.75 3.40 12.68
N TYR A 312 -23.23 2.73 11.65
CA TYR A 312 -22.82 3.40 10.40
C TYR A 312 -23.96 4.20 9.75
N LYS A 313 -25.20 3.70 9.84
CA LYS A 313 -26.41 4.39 9.34
C LYS A 313 -26.70 5.70 10.09
N VAL A 314 -26.44 5.77 11.40
CA VAL A 314 -26.63 6.98 12.21
C VAL A 314 -25.76 8.12 11.67
N PHE A 315 -24.56 7.80 11.21
CA PHE A 315 -23.62 8.77 10.65
C PHE A 315 -23.75 8.97 9.14
N GLY A 316 -24.82 8.45 8.51
CA GLY A 316 -25.04 8.56 7.07
C GLY A 316 -24.02 7.81 6.22
N ILE A 317 -23.27 6.84 6.78
CA ILE A 317 -22.39 5.97 5.99
C ILE A 317 -23.28 5.02 5.18
N ARG A 318 -23.00 4.86 3.89
CA ARG A 318 -23.87 4.10 2.97
C ARG A 318 -23.65 2.59 3.09
N ARG A 319 -22.38 2.18 3.17
CA ARG A 319 -21.98 0.77 3.23
C ARG A 319 -20.63 0.64 3.93
N ILE A 320 -20.39 -0.51 4.53
CA ILE A 320 -19.12 -0.89 5.15
C ILE A 320 -18.67 -2.27 4.69
N LYS A 321 -17.36 -2.54 4.75
CA LYS A 321 -16.78 -3.87 4.51
C LYS A 321 -15.49 -4.04 5.31
N TYR A 322 -15.41 -5.05 6.17
CA TYR A 322 -14.15 -5.41 6.82
C TYR A 322 -13.12 -5.91 5.81
N LEU A 323 -11.86 -5.54 6.03
CA LEU A 323 -10.73 -6.01 5.24
C LEU A 323 -10.07 -7.21 5.94
N PRO A 324 -9.75 -8.30 5.21
CA PRO A 324 -9.09 -9.47 5.76
C PRO A 324 -7.59 -9.22 5.95
N VAL A 325 -7.25 -8.36 6.92
CA VAL A 325 -5.88 -7.96 7.25
C VAL A 325 -5.59 -8.21 8.72
N SER A 326 -4.31 -8.37 9.06
CA SER A 326 -3.88 -8.76 10.41
C SER A 326 -4.03 -7.64 11.45
N GLY A 327 -4.09 -6.37 11.05
CA GLY A 327 -4.14 -5.25 11.98
C GLY A 327 -4.44 -3.90 11.34
N ALA A 328 -4.44 -2.85 12.16
CA ALA A 328 -4.74 -1.48 11.75
C ALA A 328 -3.55 -0.77 11.10
N PHE A 329 -3.23 -1.10 9.85
CA PHE A 329 -2.14 -0.46 9.11
C PHE A 329 -2.40 1.04 8.88
N HIS A 330 -1.33 1.82 8.71
CA HIS A 330 -1.41 3.26 8.46
C HIS A 330 -2.05 4.04 9.62
N THR A 331 -1.83 3.58 10.85
CA THR A 331 -2.29 4.20 12.09
C THR A 331 -1.17 4.23 13.14
N PRO A 332 -1.29 5.03 14.21
CA PRO A 332 -0.38 5.00 15.35
C PRO A 332 -0.14 3.61 15.96
N LEU A 333 -1.02 2.63 15.75
CA LEU A 333 -0.81 1.25 16.22
C LEU A 333 0.39 0.56 15.55
N MET A 334 0.90 1.09 14.44
CA MET A 334 2.11 0.60 13.77
C MET A 334 3.41 1.29 14.25
N SER A 335 3.37 2.00 15.38
CA SER A 335 4.53 2.78 15.86
C SER A 335 5.74 1.89 16.19
N SER A 336 5.54 0.72 16.78
CA SER A 336 6.61 -0.26 17.04
C SER A 336 7.27 -0.72 15.73
N ALA A 337 6.49 -0.88 14.66
CA ALA A 337 7.00 -1.22 13.34
C ALA A 337 7.81 -0.09 12.69
N LYS A 338 7.33 1.16 12.81
CA LYS A 338 8.04 2.35 12.34
C LYS A 338 9.46 2.44 12.92
N LEU A 339 9.63 2.17 14.22
CA LEU A 339 10.93 2.22 14.89
C LEU A 339 11.92 1.20 14.30
N LYS A 340 11.45 0.00 13.96
CA LYS A 340 12.28 -1.02 13.30
C LYS A 340 12.66 -0.60 11.89
N LEU A 341 11.74 0.02 11.16
CA LEU A 341 11.98 0.48 9.79
C LEU A 341 13.04 1.59 9.71
N ILE A 342 13.02 2.54 10.65
CA ILE A 342 14.02 3.62 10.74
C ILE A 342 15.44 3.04 10.78
N LYS A 343 15.68 2.05 11.65
CA LYS A 343 17.00 1.40 11.80
C LYS A 343 17.51 0.74 10.51
N VAL A 344 16.61 0.30 9.63
CA VAL A 344 16.99 -0.27 8.33
C VAL A 344 17.23 0.83 7.31
N LEU A 345 16.35 1.84 7.25
CA LEU A 345 16.51 2.99 6.37
C LEU A 345 17.83 3.73 6.61
N ASP A 346 18.29 3.82 7.86
CA ASP A 346 19.58 4.44 8.21
C ASP A 346 20.78 3.71 7.57
N LYS A 347 20.64 2.41 7.29
CA LYS A 347 21.69 1.57 6.69
C LYS A 347 21.64 1.52 5.17
N ILE A 348 20.54 1.98 4.55
CA ILE A 348 20.39 2.00 3.10
C ILE A 348 20.98 3.31 2.57
N ASP A 349 21.90 3.17 1.62
CA ASP A 349 22.42 4.29 0.85
C ASP A 349 21.40 4.66 -0.24
N MET A 350 20.60 5.69 0.03
CA MET A 350 19.51 6.11 -0.86
C MET A 350 19.97 7.24 -1.78
N GLN A 351 19.56 7.16 -3.03
CA GLN A 351 19.82 8.17 -4.05
C GLN A 351 18.56 9.00 -4.36
N PRO A 352 18.71 10.24 -4.86
CA PRO A 352 17.56 11.04 -5.29
C PRO A 352 16.80 10.33 -6.42
N PRO A 353 15.46 10.44 -6.47
CA PRO A 353 14.66 9.79 -7.49
C PRO A 353 14.99 10.31 -8.89
N LEU A 354 15.28 9.40 -9.83
CA LEU A 354 15.46 9.72 -11.26
C LEU A 354 14.12 10.02 -11.96
N ILE A 355 13.04 9.42 -11.45
CA ILE A 355 11.66 9.59 -11.90
C ILE A 355 10.87 10.12 -10.71
N GLN A 356 9.99 11.10 -10.92
CA GLN A 356 9.19 11.66 -9.82
C GLN A 356 8.37 10.56 -9.14
N VAL A 357 8.46 10.46 -7.81
CA VAL A 357 7.71 9.48 -7.02
C VAL A 357 6.69 10.18 -6.15
N MET A 358 5.44 9.73 -6.14
CA MET A 358 4.42 10.26 -5.24
C MET A 358 4.53 9.64 -3.84
N SER A 359 4.54 10.48 -2.80
CA SER A 359 4.51 10.02 -1.42
C SER A 359 3.09 9.73 -0.95
N ASN A 360 2.88 8.58 -0.31
CA ASN A 360 1.58 8.26 0.29
C ASN A 360 1.25 9.16 1.49
N VAL A 361 2.24 9.72 2.18
CA VAL A 361 2.03 10.51 3.41
C VAL A 361 1.57 11.94 3.10
N THR A 362 2.04 12.52 2.00
CA THR A 362 1.72 13.92 1.64
C THR A 362 0.80 14.02 0.44
N GLY A 363 0.64 12.93 -0.32
CA GLY A 363 -0.01 12.94 -1.63
C GLY A 363 0.67 13.89 -2.63
N LYS A 364 1.92 14.30 -2.39
CA LYS A 364 2.76 15.16 -3.23
C LYS A 364 3.97 14.36 -3.72
N ARG A 365 4.70 14.89 -4.70
CA ARG A 365 5.97 14.32 -5.14
C ARG A 365 6.97 14.34 -3.97
N HIS A 366 7.77 13.29 -3.84
CA HIS A 366 8.97 13.31 -3.01
C HIS A 366 9.91 14.42 -3.48
N THR A 367 10.62 15.02 -2.53
CA THR A 367 11.74 15.94 -2.80
C THR A 367 13.00 15.15 -3.17
N ASN A 368 14.04 15.84 -3.62
CA ASN A 368 15.36 15.22 -3.80
C ASN A 368 16.15 15.06 -2.49
N ASP A 369 15.66 15.62 -1.37
CA ASP A 369 16.26 15.43 -0.04
C ASP A 369 15.99 14.02 0.51
N ILE A 370 17.06 13.23 0.61
CA ILE A 370 17.05 11.86 1.11
C ILE A 370 16.55 11.77 2.54
N THR A 371 16.88 12.75 3.38
CA THR A 371 16.46 12.77 4.78
C THR A 371 14.95 12.85 4.87
N THR A 372 14.34 13.71 4.06
CA THR A 372 12.89 13.82 3.94
C THR A 372 12.26 12.54 3.40
N ILE A 373 12.83 11.90 2.37
CA ILE A 373 12.30 10.62 1.84
C ILE A 373 12.31 9.53 2.93
N LYS A 374 13.44 9.33 3.62
CA LYS A 374 13.55 8.34 4.72
C LYS A 374 12.55 8.63 5.84
N ARG A 375 12.42 9.90 6.23
CA ARG A 375 11.42 10.34 7.23
C ARG A 375 10.00 10.01 6.79
N LEU A 376 9.63 10.33 5.55
CA LEU A 376 8.28 10.06 5.03
C LEU A 376 8.00 8.56 4.92
N LEU A 377 8.96 7.74 4.48
CA LEU A 377 8.82 6.28 4.46
C LEU A 377 8.59 5.69 5.86
N SER A 378 9.29 6.19 6.87
CA SER A 378 9.04 5.77 8.26
C SER A 378 7.65 6.20 8.75
N GLN A 379 7.23 7.42 8.43
CA GLN A 379 5.93 7.95 8.81
C GLN A 379 4.78 7.23 8.09
N GLN A 380 5.02 6.73 6.88
CA GLN A 380 4.07 6.01 6.03
C GLN A 380 3.37 4.85 6.77
N LEU A 381 4.06 4.16 7.67
CA LEU A 381 3.49 3.06 8.44
C LEU A 381 2.38 3.51 9.40
N THR A 382 2.43 4.78 9.83
CA THR A 382 1.59 5.34 10.90
C THR A 382 0.67 6.47 10.44
N LYS A 383 0.78 6.89 9.18
CA LYS A 383 0.03 7.98 8.58
C LYS A 383 -0.82 7.46 7.43
N SER A 384 -1.91 8.16 7.16
CA SER A 384 -2.86 7.83 6.11
C SER A 384 -2.19 7.79 4.74
N VAL A 385 -2.66 6.89 3.88
CA VAL A 385 -2.30 6.82 2.46
C VAL A 385 -3.21 7.77 1.68
N PHE A 386 -2.66 8.88 1.21
CA PHE A 386 -3.32 9.89 0.38
C PHE A 386 -3.30 9.48 -1.11
N TRP A 387 -3.93 8.35 -1.43
CA TRP A 387 -3.95 7.81 -2.79
C TRP A 387 -4.80 8.66 -3.75
N GLU A 388 -6.04 8.96 -3.36
CA GLU A 388 -6.94 9.87 -4.08
C GLU A 388 -6.23 11.18 -4.47
N GLN A 389 -5.57 11.82 -3.51
CA GLN A 389 -4.85 13.08 -3.70
C GLN A 389 -3.64 12.89 -4.62
N SER A 390 -2.95 11.75 -4.53
CA SER A 390 -1.86 11.41 -5.45
C SER A 390 -2.37 11.28 -6.89
N ILE A 391 -3.51 10.62 -7.09
CA ILE A 391 -4.16 10.53 -8.41
C ILE A 391 -4.56 11.93 -8.90
N HIS A 392 -5.20 12.75 -8.07
CA HIS A 392 -5.56 14.11 -8.47
C HIS A 392 -4.35 14.93 -8.94
N LYS A 393 -3.22 14.88 -8.21
CA LYS A 393 -2.02 15.63 -8.60
C LYS A 393 -1.30 15.05 -9.82
N MET A 394 -1.23 13.73 -9.94
CA MET A 394 -0.61 13.09 -11.12
C MET A 394 -1.41 13.34 -12.39
N TYR A 395 -2.73 13.46 -12.27
CA TYR A 395 -3.64 13.60 -13.39
C TYR A 395 -4.28 14.98 -13.52
N GLN A 396 -3.77 16.00 -12.85
CA GLN A 396 -4.17 17.38 -13.09
C GLN A 396 -3.59 17.86 -14.42
N ARG A 397 -4.45 18.38 -15.30
CA ARG A 397 -4.08 18.87 -16.64
C ARG A 397 -5.16 19.79 -17.18
N ASP A 398 -4.83 20.58 -18.19
CA ASP A 398 -5.78 21.47 -18.85
C ASP A 398 -6.82 20.69 -19.67
N LYS A 399 -7.97 21.30 -19.93
CA LYS A 399 -9.15 20.64 -20.52
C LYS A 399 -8.87 19.93 -21.86
N HIS A 400 -7.91 20.44 -22.63
CA HIS A 400 -7.57 19.96 -23.98
C HIS A 400 -6.30 19.11 -24.02
N GLU A 401 -5.60 18.93 -22.90
CA GLU A 401 -4.41 18.09 -22.84
C GLU A 401 -4.78 16.61 -22.82
N THR A 402 -4.01 15.82 -23.58
CA THR A 402 -4.09 14.37 -23.59
C THR A 402 -3.61 13.78 -22.26
N TYR A 403 -3.96 12.52 -22.01
CA TYR A 403 -3.56 11.80 -20.81
C TYR A 403 -2.35 10.91 -21.12
N PRO A 404 -1.42 10.73 -20.17
CA PRO A 404 -0.32 9.77 -20.31
C PRO A 404 -0.83 8.34 -20.23
N ASN A 405 -0.09 7.42 -20.85
CA ASN A 405 -0.34 5.99 -20.70
C ASN A 405 -0.09 5.58 -19.25
N THR A 406 -1.00 4.84 -18.66
CA THR A 406 -0.86 4.36 -17.28
C THR A 406 -0.64 2.86 -17.27
N TYR A 407 0.43 2.39 -16.64
CA TYR A 407 0.74 0.97 -16.51
C TYR A 407 0.69 0.55 -15.03
N GLU A 408 -0.24 -0.32 -14.66
CA GLU A 408 -0.18 -1.00 -13.35
C GLU A 408 0.73 -2.22 -13.47
N CYS A 409 1.89 -2.14 -12.82
CA CYS A 409 2.94 -3.16 -12.83
C CYS A 409 2.91 -3.97 -11.53
N GLY A 410 2.24 -5.11 -11.55
CA GLY A 410 2.16 -6.01 -10.42
C GLY A 410 0.90 -6.85 -10.40
N PRO A 411 0.68 -7.61 -9.30
CA PRO A 411 -0.48 -8.47 -9.21
C PRO A 411 -1.77 -7.67 -9.02
N GLY A 412 -2.84 -8.12 -9.69
CA GLY A 412 -4.19 -7.57 -9.59
C GLY A 412 -4.40 -6.25 -10.34
N ARG A 413 -5.67 -5.85 -10.50
CA ARG A 413 -6.09 -4.65 -11.27
C ARG A 413 -6.71 -3.57 -10.38
N GLN A 414 -6.28 -3.53 -9.12
CA GLN A 414 -6.94 -2.71 -8.11
C GLN A 414 -6.70 -1.23 -8.38
N LEU A 415 -5.48 -0.84 -8.75
CA LEU A 415 -5.16 0.57 -8.98
C LEU A 415 -5.82 1.08 -10.27
N GLY A 416 -5.97 0.26 -11.29
CA GLY A 416 -6.79 0.56 -12.48
C GLY A 416 -8.26 0.82 -12.12
N TYR A 417 -8.85 -0.01 -11.25
CA TYR A 417 -10.21 0.23 -10.75
C TYR A 417 -10.30 1.55 -9.97
N LEU A 418 -9.33 1.84 -9.09
CA LEU A 418 -9.28 3.11 -8.35
C LEU A 418 -9.06 4.31 -9.28
N LEU A 419 -8.23 4.17 -10.32
CA LEU A 419 -8.00 5.21 -11.31
C LEU A 419 -9.30 5.53 -12.05
N ARG A 420 -10.07 4.51 -12.46
CA ARG A 420 -11.37 4.72 -13.10
C ARG A 420 -12.33 5.55 -12.24
N LEU A 421 -12.35 5.29 -10.94
CA LEU A 421 -13.23 5.98 -9.99
C LEU A 421 -12.76 7.40 -9.66
N ASN A 422 -11.45 7.66 -9.67
CA ASN A 422 -10.90 9.00 -9.45
C ASN A 422 -10.89 9.86 -10.73
N ASN A 423 -10.59 9.25 -11.87
CA ASN A 423 -10.44 9.93 -13.16
C ASN A 423 -10.70 8.96 -14.33
N ASN A 424 -11.96 8.88 -14.76
CA ASN A 424 -12.36 7.99 -15.86
C ASN A 424 -11.72 8.35 -17.22
N LYS A 425 -11.31 9.60 -17.43
CA LYS A 425 -10.62 10.01 -18.66
C LYS A 425 -9.18 9.45 -18.69
N ALA A 426 -8.47 9.52 -17.57
CA ALA A 426 -7.16 8.89 -17.41
C ALA A 426 -7.20 7.39 -17.61
N PHE A 427 -8.25 6.75 -17.08
CA PHE A 427 -8.43 5.32 -17.21
C PHE A 427 -8.58 4.85 -18.67
N GLN A 428 -8.95 5.71 -19.62
CA GLN A 428 -9.01 5.32 -21.03
C GLN A 428 -7.62 4.98 -21.61
N GLN A 429 -6.54 5.43 -20.96
CA GLN A 429 -5.15 5.13 -21.33
C GLN A 429 -4.49 4.15 -20.34
N TYR A 430 -5.30 3.37 -19.61
CA TYR A 430 -4.82 2.41 -18.62
C TYR A 430 -4.51 1.04 -19.25
N HIS A 431 -3.40 0.45 -18.83
CA HIS A 431 -2.94 -0.88 -19.19
C HIS A 431 -2.50 -1.63 -17.92
N HIS A 432 -2.83 -2.90 -17.86
CA HIS A 432 -2.38 -3.81 -16.80
C HIS A 432 -1.26 -4.70 -17.33
N ILE A 433 -0.19 -4.88 -16.55
CA ILE A 433 0.86 -5.84 -16.87
C ILE A 433 0.61 -7.11 -16.09
N ASP A 434 0.05 -8.12 -16.76
CA ASP A 434 -0.28 -9.41 -16.14
C ASP A 434 1.00 -10.13 -15.65
N VAL A 435 0.96 -10.70 -14.44
CA VAL A 435 2.09 -11.33 -13.73
C VAL A 435 1.89 -12.80 -13.43
#